data_AF-A0A4Y2GEE6-F1
#
_entry.id   AF-A0A4Y2GEE6-F1
#
_cell.length_a   1.000
_cell.length_b   1.000
_cell.length_c   1.000
_cell.angle_alpha   90.00
_cell.angle_beta   90.00
_cell.angle_gamma   90.00
#
_symmetry.space_group_name_H-M   'P 1'
#
loop_
_entity.id
_entity.type
_entity.pdbx_description
1 polymer ?
#
loop_
_entity_poly.entity_id
_entity_poly.type
_entity_poly.pdbx_seq_one_letter_code
_entity_poly.pdbx_strand_id
1 'polypeptide(L)'
;MSLADRLNILKEKNCCFACWNVGQSIRKCRIFLKCVVCGKQYVPLMCEVVESRKHESKKSEEKEAANEINMSNTSLGPKVFLQTLKVKMISDEKEVSVRIILDTGSQRSYILKRLGLESRRNGLHSCKKKNLVHSLFGRIESEKLPN
;
A
#
# COMPACT_ATOMS: atom_id res chain seq x y z
N MET A 1 12.64 10.14 -19.71
CA MET A 1 11.60 9.70 -20.65
C MET A 1 10.32 10.48 -20.36
N SER A 2 10.17 11.61 -21.03
CA SER A 2 8.96 12.43 -21.03
C SER A 2 7.84 11.73 -21.82
N LEU A 3 6.60 12.21 -21.72
CA LEU A 3 5.48 11.76 -22.54
C LEU A 3 5.68 12.10 -24.01
N ALA A 4 6.38 13.20 -24.31
CA ALA A 4 6.80 13.51 -25.68
C ALA A 4 7.75 12.44 -26.25
N ASP A 5 8.71 11.97 -25.45
CA ASP A 5 9.63 10.89 -25.86
C ASP A 5 8.84 9.59 -26.14
N ARG A 6 7.87 9.27 -25.28
CA ARG A 6 6.99 8.11 -25.47
C ARG A 6 6.15 8.22 -26.74
N LEU A 7 5.61 9.41 -27.03
CA LEU A 7 4.85 9.67 -28.26
C LEU A 7 5.73 9.51 -29.51
N ASN A 8 6.97 10.00 -29.48
CA ASN A 8 7.92 9.86 -30.58
C ASN A 8 8.25 8.39 -30.86
N ILE A 9 8.51 7.59 -29.83
CA ILE A 9 8.77 6.15 -29.99
C ILE A 9 7.57 5.43 -30.63
N LEU A 10 6.34 5.75 -30.19
CA LEU A 10 5.13 5.14 -30.75
C LEU A 10 4.92 5.54 -32.21
N LYS A 11 5.26 6.78 -32.56
CA LYS A 11 5.21 7.28 -33.94
C LYS A 11 6.24 6.60 -34.83
N GLU A 12 7.49 6.50 -34.39
CA GLU A 12 8.58 5.80 -35.11
C GLU A 12 8.25 4.33 -35.35
N LYS A 13 7.64 3.66 -34.36
CA LYS A 13 7.28 2.24 -34.44
C LYS A 13 5.92 1.98 -35.09
N ASN A 14 5.22 3.01 -35.57
CA ASN A 14 3.86 2.90 -36.12
C ASN A 14 2.89 2.14 -35.18
N CYS A 15 2.99 2.42 -33.89
CA CYS A 15 2.16 1.83 -32.84
C CYS A 15 0.94 2.72 -32.53
N CYS A 16 -0.15 2.08 -32.11
CA CYS A 16 -1.32 2.78 -31.62
C CYS A 16 -1.02 3.56 -30.33
N PHE A 17 -1.38 4.84 -30.29
CA PHE A 17 -1.21 5.66 -29.08
C PHE A 17 -2.04 5.20 -27.87
N ALA A 18 -3.11 4.44 -28.10
CA ALA A 18 -3.96 3.93 -27.03
C ALA A 18 -3.51 2.56 -26.49
N CYS A 19 -3.24 1.59 -27.36
CA CYS A 19 -2.99 0.19 -26.99
C CYS A 19 -1.59 -0.34 -27.32
N TRP A 20 -0.76 0.47 -27.99
CA TRP A 20 0.60 0.13 -28.43
C TRP A 20 0.74 -0.98 -29.48
N ASN A 21 -0.37 -1.56 -29.95
CA ASN A 21 -0.33 -2.49 -31.08
C ASN A 21 0.17 -1.81 -32.35
N VAL A 22 1.05 -2.49 -33.08
CA VAL A 22 1.62 -2.05 -34.35
C VAL A 22 0.56 -2.08 -35.45
N GLY A 23 0.63 -1.15 -36.40
CA GLY A 23 -0.13 -1.21 -37.65
C GLY A 23 -1.55 -0.67 -37.58
N GLN A 24 -1.97 -0.12 -36.43
CA GLN A 24 -3.27 0.55 -36.31
C GLN A 24 -3.15 1.91 -35.62
N SER A 25 -3.93 2.89 -36.09
CA SER A 25 -4.04 4.19 -35.44
C SER A 25 -5.01 4.15 -34.28
N ILE A 26 -4.93 5.15 -33.39
CA ILE A 26 -5.88 5.30 -32.29
C ILE A 26 -7.35 5.38 -32.76
N ARG A 27 -7.59 5.99 -33.93
CA ARG A 27 -8.94 6.11 -34.52
C ARG A 27 -9.53 4.77 -34.98
N LYS A 28 -8.67 3.80 -35.29
CA LYS A 28 -9.05 2.44 -35.71
C LYS A 28 -8.96 1.43 -34.57
N CYS A 29 -8.59 1.87 -33.36
CA CYS A 29 -8.42 0.99 -32.22
C CYS A 29 -9.77 0.58 -31.64
N ARG A 30 -10.06 -0.73 -31.68
CA ARG A 30 -11.28 -1.32 -31.08
C ARG A 30 -11.03 -1.93 -29.70
N ILE A 31 -9.81 -1.83 -29.19
CA ILE A 31 -9.47 -2.43 -27.90
C ILE A 31 -10.13 -1.61 -26.80
N PHE A 32 -10.91 -2.31 -25.99
CA PHE A 32 -11.53 -1.75 -24.80
C PHE A 32 -10.50 -1.68 -23.67
N LEU A 33 -9.89 -0.51 -23.54
CA LEU A 33 -8.96 -0.20 -22.46
C LEU A 33 -9.28 1.18 -21.91
N LYS A 34 -9.12 1.35 -20.60
CA LYS A 34 -9.30 2.63 -19.92
C LYS A 34 -8.15 2.85 -18.96
N CYS A 35 -7.60 4.06 -18.98
CA CYS A 35 -6.60 4.48 -18.02
C CYS A 35 -7.23 4.47 -16.62
N VAL A 36 -6.63 3.72 -15.69
CA VAL A 36 -7.12 3.64 -14.30
C VAL A 36 -7.05 4.97 -13.53
N VAL A 37 -6.30 5.95 -14.05
CA VAL A 37 -6.09 7.25 -13.39
C VAL A 37 -7.09 8.31 -13.84
N CYS A 38 -7.45 8.33 -15.13
CA CYS A 38 -8.25 9.41 -15.73
C CYS A 38 -9.43 8.92 -16.59
N GLY A 39 -9.61 7.61 -16.73
CA GLY A 39 -10.71 7.00 -17.49
C GLY A 39 -10.61 7.08 -19.02
N LYS A 40 -9.64 7.83 -19.58
CA LYS A 40 -9.43 7.98 -21.03
C LYS A 40 -8.88 6.70 -21.69
N GLN A 41 -9.07 6.56 -23.00
CA GLN A 41 -8.67 5.37 -23.77
C GLN A 41 -7.18 5.38 -24.14
N TYR A 42 -6.31 5.09 -23.16
CA TYR A 42 -4.88 4.81 -23.36
C TYR A 42 -4.29 4.00 -22.19
N VAL A 43 -3.13 3.36 -22.43
CA VAL A 43 -2.31 2.73 -21.37
C VAL A 43 -1.91 3.78 -20.33
N PRO A 44 -1.96 3.49 -19.01
CA PRO A 44 -1.63 4.46 -17.95
C PRO A 44 -0.29 5.18 -18.08
N LEU A 45 0.68 4.58 -18.77
CA LEU A 45 1.99 5.19 -19.07
C LEU A 45 1.92 6.42 -19.99
N MET A 46 0.80 6.61 -20.71
CA MET A 46 0.50 7.79 -21.53
C MET A 46 -0.37 8.82 -20.78
N CYS A 47 -0.53 8.69 -19.47
CA CYS A 47 -1.36 9.61 -18.68
C CYS A 47 -0.57 10.83 -18.22
N GLU A 48 -1.02 12.03 -18.61
CA GLU A 48 -0.45 13.32 -18.17
C GLU A 48 -0.56 13.51 -16.64
N VAL A 49 -1.62 13.01 -16.02
CA VAL A 49 -1.82 13.05 -14.55
C VAL A 49 -0.77 12.22 -13.82
N VAL A 50 -0.28 11.14 -14.43
CA VAL A 50 0.81 10.32 -13.86
C VAL A 50 2.16 11.02 -14.00
N GLU A 51 2.36 11.78 -15.07
CA GLU A 51 3.60 12.49 -15.32
C GLU A 51 3.76 13.74 -14.44
N SER A 52 2.69 14.52 -14.26
CA SER A 52 2.67 15.68 -13.34
C SER A 52 3.03 15.29 -11.91
N ARG A 53 2.49 14.19 -11.39
CA ARG A 53 2.83 13.65 -10.07
C ARG A 53 4.31 13.25 -9.92
N LYS A 54 4.96 12.78 -11.00
CA LYS A 54 6.41 12.48 -11.00
C LYS A 54 7.29 13.72 -11.00
N HIS A 55 6.76 14.86 -11.44
CA HIS A 55 7.48 16.14 -11.44
C HIS A 55 7.33 16.88 -10.12
N GLU A 56 6.17 16.77 -9.46
CA GLU A 56 5.96 17.30 -8.11
C GLU A 56 6.86 16.60 -7.08
N SER A 57 7.04 15.28 -7.20
CA SER A 57 7.91 14.49 -6.32
C SER A 57 9.42 14.74 -6.51
N LYS A 58 9.84 15.63 -7.41
CA LYS A 58 11.25 15.96 -7.65
C LYS A 58 11.68 17.30 -7.05
N LYS A 59 10.75 18.10 -6.53
CA LYS A 59 11.06 19.45 -6.01
C LYS A 59 11.11 19.51 -4.48
N SER A 60 10.89 18.40 -3.81
CA SER A 60 11.02 18.27 -2.36
C SER A 60 11.66 16.93 -2.03
N GLU A 61 12.68 17.00 -1.17
CA GLU A 61 13.18 15.92 -0.29
C GLU A 61 14.38 15.09 -0.79
N GLU A 62 15.57 15.69 -0.64
CA GLU A 62 16.62 15.03 0.16
C GLU A 62 16.20 15.07 1.63
N LYS A 63 15.29 14.18 2.00
CA LYS A 63 15.20 13.67 3.37
C LYS A 63 15.01 12.18 3.21
N GLU A 64 15.87 11.42 3.88
CA GLU A 64 15.86 9.97 3.91
C GLU A 64 14.43 9.48 4.07
N ALA A 65 13.88 8.97 2.96
CA ALA A 65 12.57 8.35 2.96
C ALA A 65 12.70 7.06 3.77
N ALA A 66 12.47 7.16 5.08
CA ALA A 66 11.85 6.07 5.80
C ALA A 66 10.68 5.63 4.93
N ASN A 67 10.70 4.38 4.47
CA ASN A 67 9.63 3.79 3.70
C ASN A 67 8.33 3.89 4.51
N GLU A 68 7.60 5.01 4.37
CA GLU A 68 6.26 5.16 4.91
C GLU A 68 5.35 4.33 4.01
N ILE A 69 5.27 3.05 4.34
CA ILE A 69 4.32 2.13 3.75
C ILE A 69 2.94 2.63 4.20
N ASN A 70 2.28 3.39 3.33
CA ASN A 70 0.90 3.82 3.53
C ASN A 70 0.01 2.57 3.53
N MET A 71 -0.44 2.16 4.72
CA MET A 71 -1.23 0.94 4.92
C MET A 71 -2.74 1.25 5.04
N SER A 72 -3.20 2.33 4.41
CA SER A 72 -4.63 2.66 4.28
C SER A 72 -5.32 1.70 3.29
N ASN A 73 -6.55 1.28 3.63
CA ASN A 73 -7.34 0.42 2.75
C ASN A 73 -7.86 1.25 1.55
N THR A 74 -7.23 1.11 0.39
CA THR A 74 -7.59 1.82 -0.85
C THR A 74 -8.68 1.11 -1.67
N SER A 75 -9.38 0.12 -1.11
CA SER A 75 -10.40 -0.62 -1.83
C SER A 75 -11.64 0.25 -2.11
N LEU A 76 -12.02 0.40 -3.38
CA LEU A 76 -13.25 1.11 -3.80
C LEU A 76 -14.57 0.36 -3.52
N GLY A 77 -14.52 -0.80 -2.85
CA GLY A 77 -15.70 -1.64 -2.57
C GLY A 77 -16.01 -1.79 -1.07
N PRO A 78 -17.13 -2.43 -0.68
CA PRO A 78 -17.53 -2.58 0.73
C PRO A 78 -16.63 -3.54 1.53
N LYS A 79 -15.56 -4.06 0.93
CA LYS A 79 -14.66 -5.02 1.57
C LYS A 79 -13.66 -4.28 2.45
N VAL A 80 -13.68 -4.59 3.74
CA VAL A 80 -12.70 -4.06 4.69
C VAL A 80 -11.54 -5.04 4.80
N PHE A 81 -10.34 -4.56 4.52
CA PHE A 81 -9.10 -5.31 4.76
C PHE A 81 -8.49 -4.86 6.08
N LEU A 82 -8.25 -5.80 6.99
CA LEU A 82 -7.55 -5.55 8.24
C LEU A 82 -6.09 -5.97 8.11
N GLN A 83 -5.22 -5.19 8.74
CA GLN A 83 -3.80 -5.51 8.80
C GLN A 83 -3.58 -6.73 9.69
N THR A 84 -2.60 -7.56 9.32
CA THR A 84 -2.24 -8.72 10.13
C THR A 84 -0.74 -8.82 10.30
N LEU A 85 -0.31 -9.30 11.47
CA LEU A 85 1.09 -9.62 11.76
C LEU A 85 1.21 -11.12 11.97
N LYS A 86 2.22 -11.74 11.36
CA LYS A 86 2.65 -13.08 11.76
C LYS A 86 3.72 -12.93 12.83
N VAL A 87 3.48 -13.51 14.00
CA VAL A 87 4.42 -13.47 15.12
C VAL A 87 4.67 -14.87 15.64
N LYS A 88 5.82 -15.07 16.28
CA LYS A 88 6.16 -16.30 16.99
C LYS A 88 5.97 -16.05 18.48
N MET A 89 5.16 -16.88 19.12
CA MET A 89 5.07 -16.98 20.57
C MET A 89 6.08 -18.02 21.02
N ILE A 90 7.05 -17.62 21.82
CA ILE A 90 8.17 -18.46 22.25
C ILE A 90 8.05 -18.65 23.76
N SER A 91 8.05 -19.91 24.20
CA SER A 91 8.34 -20.34 25.57
C SER A 91 9.65 -21.14 25.57
N ASP A 92 10.20 -21.42 26.75
CA ASP A 92 11.49 -22.11 26.88
C ASP A 92 11.53 -23.47 26.13
N GLU A 93 10.38 -24.14 26.00
CA GLU A 93 10.27 -25.45 25.36
C GLU A 93 9.58 -25.43 23.98
N LYS A 94 8.87 -24.36 23.61
CA LYS A 94 7.93 -24.39 22.46
C LYS A 94 7.86 -23.06 21.72
N GLU A 95 7.74 -23.17 20.40
CA GLU A 95 7.49 -22.04 19.51
C GLU A 95 6.18 -22.25 18.75
N VAL A 96 5.28 -21.27 18.80
CA VAL A 96 4.00 -21.29 18.09
C VAL A 96 3.87 -20.05 17.21
N SER A 97 3.70 -20.26 15.91
CA SER A 97 3.40 -19.17 14.97
C SER A 97 1.91 -18.79 15.06
N VAL A 98 1.63 -17.53 15.34
CA VAL A 98 0.27 -16.98 15.45
C VAL A 98 0.10 -15.77 14.55
N ARG A 99 -1.16 -15.52 14.16
CA ARG A 99 -1.54 -14.34 13.40
C ARG A 99 -2.30 -13.38 14.29
N ILE A 100 -1.80 -12.16 14.39
CA ILE A 100 -2.47 -11.03 15.04
C ILE A 100 -3.24 -10.28 13.97
N ILE A 101 -4.48 -9.89 14.27
CA ILE A 101 -5.26 -8.95 13.46
C ILE A 101 -5.23 -7.61 14.20
N LEU A 102 -4.78 -6.56 13.52
CA LEU A 102 -4.80 -5.20 14.07
C LEU A 102 -6.12 -4.56 13.67
N ASP A 103 -6.99 -4.39 14.67
CA ASP A 103 -8.28 -3.73 14.52
C ASP A 103 -8.30 -2.47 15.37
N THR A 104 -8.18 -1.31 14.72
CA THR A 104 -8.21 0.01 15.38
C THR A 104 -9.60 0.37 15.92
N GLY A 105 -10.66 -0.30 15.45
CA GLY A 105 -12.01 -0.17 15.97
C GLY A 105 -12.28 -1.00 17.22
N SER A 106 -11.40 -1.95 17.55
CA SER A 106 -11.58 -2.80 18.73
C SER A 106 -11.16 -2.09 20.01
N GLN A 107 -12.06 -2.08 21.00
CA GLN A 107 -11.77 -1.52 22.34
C GLN A 107 -10.92 -2.45 23.22
N ARG A 108 -10.79 -3.73 22.84
CA ARG A 108 -10.10 -4.77 23.61
C ARG A 108 -9.29 -5.68 22.71
N SER A 109 -8.26 -6.30 23.29
CA SER A 109 -7.50 -7.36 22.62
C SER A 109 -8.08 -8.72 22.98
N TYR A 110 -8.13 -9.62 22.00
CA TYR A 110 -8.67 -10.97 22.16
C TYR A 110 -7.65 -12.02 21.75
N ILE A 111 -7.71 -13.16 22.42
CA ILE A 111 -6.93 -14.35 22.07
C ILE A 111 -7.89 -15.53 21.89
N LEU A 112 -7.61 -16.38 20.90
CA LEU A 112 -8.39 -17.61 20.72
C LEU A 112 -8.31 -18.48 21.98
N LYS A 113 -9.44 -19.00 22.46
CA LYS A 113 -9.51 -19.84 23.67
C LYS A 113 -8.49 -20.98 23.66
N ARG A 114 -8.37 -21.68 22.53
CA ARG A 114 -7.39 -22.77 22.33
C ARG A 114 -5.95 -22.30 22.57
N LEU A 115 -5.59 -21.13 22.02
CA LEU A 115 -4.25 -20.58 22.10
C LEU A 115 -3.96 -20.08 23.51
N GLY A 116 -4.95 -19.47 24.18
CA GLY A 116 -4.81 -19.07 25.58
C GLY A 116 -4.66 -20.26 26.53
N LEU A 117 -5.35 -21.38 26.29
CA LEU A 117 -5.19 -22.61 27.05
C LEU A 117 -3.80 -23.23 26.83
N GLU A 118 -3.35 -23.31 25.60
CA GLU A 118 -2.03 -23.83 25.23
C GLU A 118 -0.90 -22.96 25.80
N SER A 119 -1.04 -21.64 25.70
CA SER A 119 -0.08 -20.69 26.28
C SER A 119 0.08 -20.91 27.78
N ARG A 120 -1.03 -21.05 28.53
CA ARG A 120 -0.98 -21.35 29.97
C ARG A 120 -0.35 -22.71 30.29
N ARG A 121 -0.64 -23.75 29.50
CA ARG A 121 -0.02 -25.07 29.66
C ARG A 121 1.49 -25.03 29.43
N ASN A 122 1.94 -24.16 28.53
CA ASN A 122 3.36 -23.98 28.19
C ASN A 122 4.05 -22.95 29.11
N GLY A 123 3.44 -22.58 30.25
CA GLY A 123 4.02 -21.62 31.19
C GLY A 123 4.06 -20.17 30.68
N LEU A 124 3.37 -19.86 29.59
CA LEU A 124 3.36 -18.53 29.00
C LEU A 124 2.23 -17.69 29.60
N HIS A 125 2.61 -16.69 30.37
CA HIS A 125 1.69 -15.79 31.06
C HIS A 125 1.73 -14.37 30.44
N SER A 126 0.62 -13.64 30.55
CA SER A 126 0.58 -12.24 30.15
C SER A 126 1.44 -11.41 31.10
N CYS A 127 2.64 -11.04 30.68
CA CYS A 127 3.57 -10.28 31.53
C CYS A 127 3.25 -8.79 31.57
N LYS A 128 2.99 -8.17 30.40
CA LYS A 128 2.84 -6.71 30.28
C LYS A 128 1.87 -6.33 29.17
N LYS A 129 1.12 -5.26 29.40
CA LYS A 129 0.37 -4.56 28.34
C LYS A 129 1.30 -3.56 27.67
N LYS A 130 1.41 -3.60 26.34
CA LYS A 130 2.10 -2.60 25.53
C LYS A 130 1.11 -1.92 24.62
N ASN A 131 1.23 -0.60 24.49
CA ASN A 131 0.51 0.17 23.48
C ASN A 131 1.33 0.15 22.20
N LEU A 132 0.73 -0.30 21.11
CA LEU A 132 1.33 -0.23 19.78
C LEU A 132 0.78 1.02 19.11
N VAL A 133 1.64 2.02 18.88
CA VAL A 133 1.30 3.17 18.05
C VAL A 133 1.64 2.82 16.62
N HIS A 134 0.66 2.86 15.73
CA HIS A 134 0.88 2.72 14.31
C HIS A 134 0.72 4.09 13.65
N SER A 135 1.82 4.66 13.17
CA SER A 135 1.83 5.91 12.41
C SER A 135 1.31 5.64 11.00
N LEU A 136 -0.01 5.53 10.87
CA LEU A 136 -0.71 5.27 9.61
C LEU A 136 -0.99 6.52 8.78
N PHE A 137 -0.99 7.66 9.46
CA PHE A 137 -1.24 8.97 8.87
C PHE A 137 -0.24 9.90 9.53
N GLY A 138 0.79 10.32 8.80
CA GLY A 138 1.94 11.11 9.25
C GLY A 138 1.68 11.96 10.49
N ARG A 139 1.86 11.35 11.68
CA ARG A 139 1.71 12.05 12.94
C ARG A 139 3.02 12.77 13.17
N ILE A 140 3.07 14.04 12.83
CA ILE A 140 4.09 14.95 13.34
C ILE A 140 3.84 15.01 14.85
N GLU A 141 4.71 14.41 15.66
CA GLU A 141 4.71 14.70 17.10
C GLU A 141 5.02 16.19 17.24
N SER A 142 4.02 16.97 17.65
CA SER A 142 4.27 18.32 18.11
C SER A 142 4.94 18.19 19.46
N GLU A 143 6.20 18.62 19.56
CA GLU A 143 6.85 18.83 20.84
C GLU A 143 5.92 19.68 21.72
N LYS A 144 5.67 19.22 22.94
CA LYS A 144 5.00 20.05 23.93
C LYS A 144 5.91 21.24 24.19
N LEU A 145 5.45 22.43 23.84
CA LEU A 145 6.09 23.66 24.29
C LEU A 145 6.11 23.63 25.83
N PRO A 146 7.28 23.88 26.46
CA PRO A 146 7.35 23.99 27.90
C PRO A 146 6.52 25.20 28.36
N ASN A 147 5.76 24.99 29.45
CA ASN A 147 5.07 26.05 30.19
C ASN A 147 6.09 26.98 30.86
#